data_AF-A0A7S3LFP7-F1
#
_entry.id   AF-A0A7S3LFP7-F1
#
_cell.length_a   1.000
_cell.length_b   1.000
_cell.length_c   1.000
_cell.angle_alpha   90.00
_cell.angle_beta   90.00
_cell.angle_gamma   90.00
#
_symmetry.space_group_name_H-M   'P 1'
#
loop_
_entity.id
_entity.type
_entity.pdbx_description
1 polymer ?
#
loop_
_entity_poly.entity_id
_entity_poly.type
_entity_poly.pdbx_seq_one_letter_code
_entity_poly.pdbx_strand_id
1 'polypeptide(L)'
;DAEAVAALAPYFDETDEARGQVIGTALESICHTYTEDDPLCPDRNITNCLSGGVCNLVSQGFLFNAPTADFAIQNRGGCRTDILAGEITYGSVFDILPFANTYVLLCDTFFSVAD
;
A
#
# COMPACT_ATOMS: atom_id res chain seq x y z
N ASP A 1 -3.53 -30.50 -13.07
CA ASP A 1 -4.42 -30.95 -14.14
C ASP A 1 -4.23 -30.01 -15.33
N ALA A 2 -3.83 -30.52 -16.50
CA ALA A 2 -3.46 -29.68 -17.64
C ALA A 2 -4.69 -29.05 -18.32
N GLU A 3 -5.84 -29.72 -18.24
CA GLU A 3 -7.12 -29.22 -18.77
C GLU A 3 -7.61 -28.05 -17.92
N ALA A 4 -7.50 -28.13 -16.60
CA ALA A 4 -7.80 -27.02 -15.69
C ALA A 4 -6.92 -25.80 -15.94
N VAL A 5 -5.61 -25.98 -16.20
CA VAL A 5 -4.71 -24.86 -16.53
C VAL A 5 -5.10 -24.21 -17.85
N ALA A 6 -5.41 -25.01 -18.88
CA ALA A 6 -5.86 -24.49 -20.17
C ALA A 6 -7.19 -23.75 -20.07
N ALA A 7 -8.12 -24.22 -19.23
CA ALA A 7 -9.39 -23.56 -18.98
C ALA A 7 -9.24 -22.23 -18.22
N LEU A 8 -8.21 -22.10 -17.38
CA LEU A 8 -7.94 -20.89 -16.60
C LEU A 8 -7.05 -19.86 -17.31
N ALA A 9 -6.29 -20.28 -18.34
CA ALA A 9 -5.40 -19.42 -19.12
C ALA A 9 -5.97 -18.04 -19.49
N PRO A 10 -7.20 -17.91 -20.07
CA PRO A 10 -7.73 -16.60 -20.43
C PRO A 10 -7.94 -15.66 -19.23
N TYR A 11 -8.23 -16.20 -18.04
CA TYR A 11 -8.39 -15.39 -16.83
C TYR A 11 -7.05 -14.94 -16.24
N PHE A 12 -5.98 -15.74 -16.41
CA PHE A 12 -4.64 -15.31 -16.06
C PHE A 12 -4.18 -14.17 -16.97
N ASP A 13 -4.43 -14.27 -18.28
CA ASP A 13 -4.11 -13.22 -19.24
C ASP A 13 -4.84 -11.90 -18.91
N GLU A 14 -6.14 -11.96 -18.61
CA GLU A 14 -6.93 -10.79 -18.18
C GLU A 14 -6.39 -10.18 -16.87
N THR A 15 -5.97 -11.03 -15.93
CA THR A 15 -5.39 -10.58 -14.66
C THR A 15 -4.06 -9.88 -14.88
N ASP A 16 -3.21 -10.41 -15.75
CA ASP A 16 -1.90 -9.83 -16.07
C ASP A 16 -2.04 -8.49 -16.79
N GLU A 17 -3.00 -8.37 -17.71
CA GLU A 17 -3.36 -7.10 -18.36
C GLU A 17 -3.84 -6.07 -17.32
N ALA A 18 -4.77 -6.45 -16.45
CA ALA A 18 -5.27 -5.57 -15.40
C ALA A 18 -4.16 -5.12 -14.43
N ARG A 19 -3.25 -6.02 -14.06
CA ARG A 19 -2.07 -5.70 -13.23
C ARG A 19 -1.12 -4.72 -13.92
N GLY A 20 -1.01 -4.77 -15.25
CA GLY A 20 -0.14 -3.91 -16.04
C GLY A 20 -0.67 -2.48 -16.22
N GLN A 21 -1.94 -2.22 -15.95
CA GLN A 21 -2.51 -0.89 -16.13
C GLN A 21 -1.87 0.15 -15.19
N VAL A 22 -1.36 1.22 -15.79
CA VAL A 22 -0.78 2.38 -15.09
C VAL A 22 -1.89 3.21 -14.45
N ILE A 23 -1.76 3.49 -13.16
CA ILE A 23 -2.71 4.27 -12.35
C ILE A 23 -2.12 5.59 -11.85
N GLY A 24 -0.82 5.83 -12.06
CA GLY A 24 -0.17 7.06 -11.67
C GLY A 24 1.33 7.03 -11.92
N THR A 25 2.02 8.06 -11.41
CA THR A 25 3.47 8.20 -11.52
C THR A 25 4.03 8.74 -10.20
N ALA A 26 5.08 8.10 -9.69
CA ALA A 26 5.88 8.60 -8.58
C ALA A 26 7.08 9.38 -9.13
N LEU A 27 7.27 10.63 -8.67
CA LEU A 27 8.43 11.44 -9.08
C LEU A 27 9.73 10.94 -8.44
N GLU A 28 9.63 10.31 -7.28
CA GLU A 28 10.73 9.77 -6.50
C GLU A 28 10.28 8.48 -5.81
N SER A 29 11.23 7.63 -5.41
CA SER A 29 10.92 6.40 -4.71
C SER A 29 10.41 6.69 -3.29
N ILE A 30 9.28 6.07 -2.93
CA ILE A 30 8.65 6.18 -1.62
C ILE A 30 8.83 4.85 -0.91
N CYS A 31 9.59 4.88 0.16
CA CYS A 31 10.01 3.67 0.84
C CYS A 31 9.09 3.27 1.98
N HIS A 32 8.95 1.95 2.10
CA HIS A 32 8.12 1.23 3.03
C HIS A 32 8.76 1.09 4.42
N THR A 33 10.09 1.03 4.49
CA THR A 33 10.82 0.87 5.76
C THR A 33 11.58 2.14 6.20
N TYR A 34 11.99 2.13 7.46
CA TYR A 34 12.80 3.15 8.13
C TYR A 34 14.21 2.63 8.46
N THR A 35 14.64 1.51 7.86
CA THR A 35 15.94 0.90 8.10
C THR A 35 17.04 1.66 7.36
N GLU A 36 18.20 1.86 8.01
CA GLU A 36 19.32 2.65 7.48
C GLU A 36 20.00 2.03 6.26
N ASP A 37 19.83 0.72 6.04
CA ASP A 37 20.51 -0.04 4.99
C ASP A 37 19.64 -0.31 3.75
N ASP A 38 18.64 0.53 3.47
CA ASP A 38 17.81 0.36 2.28
C ASP A 38 18.47 1.05 1.05
N PRO A 39 19.00 0.29 0.07
CA PRO A 39 19.71 0.85 -1.07
C PRO A 39 18.81 1.68 -1.99
N LEU A 40 17.49 1.46 -1.93
CA LEU A 40 16.51 2.20 -2.71
C LEU A 40 16.19 3.56 -2.07
N CYS A 41 16.67 3.79 -0.83
CA CYS A 41 16.27 4.88 0.03
C CYS A 41 17.46 5.50 0.81
N PRO A 42 18.56 5.86 0.12
CA PRO A 42 19.82 6.22 0.77
C PRO A 42 19.78 7.54 1.54
N ASP A 43 18.90 8.48 1.16
CA ASP A 43 18.87 9.85 1.72
C ASP A 43 17.89 9.99 2.92
N ARG A 44 17.49 8.90 3.57
CA ARG A 44 16.44 8.95 4.60
C ARG A 44 16.94 9.40 5.97
N ASN A 45 16.24 10.39 6.52
CA ASN A 45 16.45 10.90 7.87
C ASN A 45 15.71 10.02 8.90
N ILE A 46 16.43 9.14 9.59
CA ILE A 46 15.92 8.23 10.63
C ILE A 46 15.24 8.95 11.81
N THR A 47 15.44 10.27 11.96
CA THR A 47 14.75 11.07 12.98
C THR A 47 13.25 11.20 12.72
N ASN A 48 12.78 10.84 11.52
CA ASN A 48 11.37 10.81 11.18
C ASN A 48 10.77 9.44 11.56
N CYS A 49 10.44 9.26 12.85
CA CYS A 49 9.86 8.03 13.46
C CYS A 49 8.49 7.59 12.90
N LEU A 50 8.07 8.12 11.76
CA LEU A 50 6.81 7.76 11.11
C LEU A 50 6.99 6.41 10.40
N SER A 51 5.95 5.57 10.45
CA SER A 51 5.83 4.40 9.58
C SER A 51 6.24 4.79 8.15
N GLY A 52 6.99 3.94 7.43
CA GLY A 52 7.57 4.32 6.15
C GLY A 52 6.53 4.91 5.19
N GLY A 53 6.95 5.86 4.34
CA GLY A 53 6.07 6.69 3.50
C GLY A 53 4.98 5.92 2.76
N VAL A 54 5.24 4.69 2.31
CA VAL A 54 4.23 3.83 1.67
C VAL A 54 3.02 3.58 2.57
N CYS A 55 3.22 3.18 3.83
CA CYS A 55 2.10 2.91 4.74
C CYS A 55 1.34 4.18 5.14
N ASN A 56 2.01 5.34 5.15
CA ASN A 56 1.35 6.61 5.36
C ASN A 56 0.45 6.95 4.17
N LEU A 57 0.89 6.67 2.94
CA LEU A 57 0.05 6.82 1.74
C LEU A 57 -1.12 5.84 1.73
N VAL A 58 -0.89 4.59 2.13
CA VAL A 58 -1.98 3.61 2.28
C VAL A 58 -3.02 4.10 3.28
N SER A 59 -2.59 4.60 4.44
CA SER A 59 -3.51 5.17 5.45
C SER A 59 -4.28 6.37 4.89
N GLN A 60 -3.62 7.27 4.15
CA GLN A 60 -4.29 8.38 3.47
C GLN A 60 -5.29 7.88 2.42
N GLY A 61 -4.97 6.82 1.67
CA GLY A 61 -5.87 6.19 0.72
C GLY A 61 -7.12 5.61 1.39
N PHE A 62 -6.98 4.99 2.58
CA PHE A 62 -8.12 4.54 3.36
C PHE A 62 -9.01 5.71 3.79
N LEU A 63 -8.41 6.78 4.33
CA LEU A 63 -9.13 7.98 4.74
C LEU A 63 -9.86 8.64 3.55
N PHE A 64 -9.20 8.71 2.38
CA PHE A 64 -9.80 9.24 1.16
C PHE A 64 -11.05 8.45 0.71
N ASN A 65 -11.03 7.11 0.89
CA ASN A 65 -12.17 6.24 0.58
C ASN A 65 -13.22 6.17 1.70
N ALA A 66 -12.94 6.75 2.87
CA ALA A 66 -13.79 6.77 4.04
C ALA A 66 -14.03 8.22 4.50
N PRO A 67 -14.80 9.03 3.75
CA PRO A 67 -14.90 10.48 3.99
C PRO A 67 -15.55 10.86 5.33
N THR A 68 -16.20 9.92 6.01
CA THR A 68 -16.77 10.11 7.35
C THR A 68 -15.81 9.75 8.49
N ALA A 69 -14.66 9.16 8.18
CA ALA A 69 -13.65 8.85 9.19
C ALA A 69 -12.77 10.09 9.44
N ASP A 70 -12.38 10.29 10.69
CA ASP A 70 -11.49 11.40 11.06
C ASP A 70 -10.00 11.04 10.87
N PHE A 71 -9.66 9.75 11.00
CA PHE A 71 -8.30 9.24 10.84
C PHE A 71 -8.33 7.79 10.32
N ALA A 72 -7.19 7.35 9.79
CA ALA A 72 -6.98 5.98 9.37
C ALA A 72 -5.64 5.47 9.91
N ILE A 73 -5.61 4.19 10.28
CA ILE A 73 -4.42 3.53 10.81
C ILE A 73 -4.13 2.31 9.95
N GLN A 74 -2.92 2.25 9.41
CA GLN A 74 -2.35 1.04 8.81
C GLN A 74 -1.07 0.68 9.54
N ASN A 75 -1.03 -0.53 10.11
CA ASN A 75 0.19 -1.00 10.75
C ASN A 75 1.28 -1.23 9.70
N ARG A 76 2.53 -0.89 10.03
CA ARG A 76 3.68 -1.04 9.11
C ARG A 76 3.75 -2.42 8.47
N GLY A 77 3.59 -3.49 9.26
CA GLY A 77 3.74 -4.87 8.76
C GLY A 77 2.71 -5.30 7.71
N GLY A 78 1.63 -4.54 7.55
CA GLY A 78 0.62 -4.78 6.52
C GLY A 78 1.00 -4.25 5.14
N CYS A 79 1.96 -3.31 5.04
CA CYS A 79 2.57 -2.92 3.77
C CYS A 79 3.88 -3.70 3.58
N ARG A 80 4.29 -3.98 2.34
CA ARG A 80 5.35 -4.96 2.08
C ARG A 80 6.52 -4.48 1.24
N THR A 81 6.33 -3.52 0.34
CA THR A 81 7.36 -3.05 -0.59
C THR A 81 7.30 -1.55 -0.81
N ASP A 82 8.37 -0.99 -1.35
CA ASP A 82 8.48 0.41 -1.77
C ASP A 82 7.62 0.70 -3.01
N ILE A 83 7.29 1.98 -3.20
CA ILE A 83 6.86 2.52 -4.49
C ILE A 83 8.11 3.05 -5.17
N LEU A 84 8.47 2.51 -6.33
CA LEU A 84 9.62 3.01 -7.08
C LEU A 84 9.24 4.26 -7.88
N ALA A 85 10.21 5.14 -8.12
CA ALA A 85 10.05 6.25 -9.06
C ALA A 85 9.64 5.72 -10.46
N GLY A 86 8.77 6.47 -11.14
CA GLY A 86 8.21 6.09 -12.44
C GLY A 86 6.74 5.66 -12.36
N GLU A 87 6.32 4.82 -13.30
CA GLU A 87 4.93 4.38 -13.42
C GLU A 87 4.51 3.50 -12.24
N ILE A 88 3.32 3.78 -11.70
CA ILE A 88 2.67 2.98 -10.68
C ILE A 88 1.55 2.21 -11.39
N THR A 89 1.53 0.89 -11.26
CA THR A 89 0.48 0.05 -11.84
C THR A 89 -0.43 -0.54 -10.75
N TYR A 90 -1.54 -1.17 -11.14
CA TYR A 90 -2.31 -1.98 -10.19
C TYR A 90 -1.46 -3.09 -9.56
N GLY A 91 -0.57 -3.72 -10.34
CA GLY A 91 0.40 -4.69 -9.84
C GLY A 91 1.24 -4.13 -8.70
N SER A 92 1.77 -2.90 -8.86
CA SER A 92 2.53 -2.22 -7.80
C SER A 92 1.73 -2.09 -6.49
N VAL A 93 0.43 -1.77 -6.57
CA VAL A 93 -0.44 -1.65 -5.38
C VAL A 93 -0.69 -3.00 -4.73
N PHE A 94 -0.92 -4.05 -5.53
CA PHE A 94 -1.06 -5.42 -5.01
C PHE A 94 0.22 -5.92 -4.34
N ASP A 95 1.38 -5.52 -4.83
CA ASP A 95 2.65 -5.91 -4.21
C ASP A 95 2.86 -5.19 -2.85
N ILE A 96 2.31 -3.98 -2.70
CA ILE A 96 2.31 -3.24 -1.42
C ILE A 96 1.35 -3.86 -0.40
N LEU A 97 0.11 -4.20 -0.81
CA LEU A 97 -0.92 -4.82 0.02
C LEU A 97 -1.32 -6.22 -0.51
N PRO A 98 -0.42 -7.22 -0.43
CA PRO A 98 -0.62 -8.52 -1.08
C PRO A 98 -1.59 -9.44 -0.34
N PHE A 99 -2.04 -9.02 0.84
CA PHE A 99 -3.06 -9.74 1.59
C PHE A 99 -4.41 -9.11 1.29
N ALA A 100 -5.43 -9.95 1.08
CA ALA A 100 -6.81 -9.54 0.85
C ALA A 100 -7.49 -9.03 2.14
N ASN A 101 -6.81 -8.13 2.87
CA ASN A 101 -7.35 -7.45 4.03
C ASN A 101 -8.39 -6.43 3.59
N THR A 102 -9.37 -6.19 4.46
CA THR A 102 -10.39 -5.17 4.26
C THR A 102 -10.20 -4.09 5.33
N TYR A 103 -10.18 -2.81 4.95
CA TYR A 103 -10.25 -1.75 5.94
C TYR A 103 -11.67 -1.69 6.52
N VAL A 104 -11.79 -1.35 7.79
CA VAL A 104 -13.09 -1.28 8.49
C VAL A 104 -13.26 0.08 9.15
N LEU A 105 -14.50 0.54 9.24
CA LEU A 105 -14.85 1.74 9.99
C LEU A 105 -15.09 1.36 11.45
N LEU A 106 -14.33 1.97 12.35
CA LEU A 106 -14.55 1.90 13.79
C LEU A 106 -15.16 3.22 14.25
N CYS A 107 -16.38 3.17 14.79
CA CYS A 107 -17.00 4.31 15.46
C CYS A 107 -16.81 4.13 16.96
N ASP A 108 -16.03 5.02 17.57
CA ASP A 108 -15.83 5.05 19.01
C ASP A 108 -16.16 6.44 19.55
N THR A 109 -16.66 6.51 20.77
CA THR A 109 -16.82 7.77 21.48
C THR A 109 -15.47 8.20 22.01
N PHE A 110 -14.99 9.36 21.59
CA PHE A 110 -13.71 9.89 22.06
C PHE A 110 -13.75 10.10 23.58
N PHE A 111 -13.17 9.18 24.35
CA PHE A 111 -13.01 9.36 25.80
C PHE A 111 -11.72 10.13 26.04
N SER A 112 -11.83 11.45 26.16
CA SER A 112 -10.74 12.27 26.70
C SER A 112 -10.63 11.95 28.19
N VAL A 113 -9.51 11.34 28.61
CA VAL A 113 -9.06 11.47 29.99
C VAL A 113 -8.55 12.90 30.09
N ALA A 114 -9.37 13.78 30.68
CA ALA A 114 -8.88 15.08 31.11
C ALA A 114 -7.86 14.83 32.21
N ASP A 115 -6.61 15.23 31.98
CA ASP A 115 -5.59 15.35 33.02
C ASP A 115 -6.02 16.34 34.12
#